data_AF-A0A2B4SMV7-F1
#
_entry.id   AF-A0A2B4SMV7-F1
#
_cell.length_a   1.000
_cell.length_b   1.000
_cell.length_c   1.000
_cell.angle_alpha   90.00
_cell.angle_beta   90.00
_cell.angle_gamma   90.00
#
_symmetry.space_group_name_H-M   'P 1'
#
loop_
_entity.id
_entity.type
_entity.pdbx_description
1 polymer ?
#
loop_
_entity_poly.entity_id
_entity_poly.type
_entity_poly.pdbx_seq_one_letter_code
_entity_poly.pdbx_strand_id
1 'polypeptide(L)'
;MYKAFSAMIPCWKHYIQAIFVLIFSKWVTSTGNGEKIACRDLFMGQYFCPEPEIDSSTQAAVGCTKNHSVEVKCSTVPVERGGRNITECIQNVSCRYTNDHSYETALLLSVFLGMFGIDRFYLGYPAIGLLKFCTLGFFFVFHLVDVILIATQVVGPADGSAYIIDYYGPRLDHISRDLDTFNKTGG
;
A
#
# COMPACT_ATOMS: atom_id res chain seq x y z
N MET A 1 50.85 -49.31 -30.76
CA MET A 1 49.70 -48.46 -30.40
C MET A 1 49.55 -48.34 -28.87
N TYR A 2 50.60 -47.85 -28.20
CA TYR A 2 50.63 -47.70 -26.72
C TYR A 2 51.72 -46.70 -26.29
N LYS A 3 51.93 -45.60 -27.01
CA LYS A 3 52.89 -44.57 -26.60
C LYS A 3 52.38 -43.18 -27.01
N ALA A 4 51.26 -42.78 -26.41
CA ALA A 4 50.73 -41.41 -26.54
C ALA A 4 49.89 -40.97 -25.31
N PHE A 5 50.04 -41.62 -24.15
CA PHE A 5 49.14 -41.43 -23.00
C PHE A 5 49.82 -41.00 -21.69
N SER A 6 51.03 -40.41 -21.71
CA SER A 6 51.73 -40.11 -20.45
C SER A 6 52.52 -38.79 -20.39
N ALA A 7 52.09 -37.74 -21.10
CA ALA A 7 52.76 -36.44 -20.98
C ALA A 7 51.80 -35.27 -21.21
N MET A 8 50.83 -35.07 -20.32
CA MET A 8 50.08 -33.79 -20.25
C MET A 8 49.36 -33.62 -18.90
N ILE A 9 50.05 -33.86 -17.78
CA ILE A 9 49.48 -33.74 -16.43
C ILE A 9 50.49 -33.04 -15.50
N PRO A 10 50.78 -31.73 -15.67
CA PRO A 10 50.97 -30.93 -14.45
C PRO A 10 50.46 -29.48 -14.49
N CYS A 11 49.88 -28.97 -15.57
CA CYS A 11 49.49 -27.55 -15.64
C CYS A 11 48.02 -27.26 -15.26
N TRP A 12 47.12 -28.24 -15.41
CA TRP A 12 45.68 -28.02 -15.25
C TRP A 12 45.21 -27.97 -13.77
N LYS A 13 45.95 -28.58 -12.83
CA LYS A 13 45.55 -28.61 -11.41
C LYS A 13 45.69 -27.25 -10.71
N HIS A 14 46.66 -26.43 -11.08
CA HIS A 14 46.84 -25.09 -10.50
C HIS A 14 45.85 -24.06 -11.07
N TYR A 15 45.43 -24.24 -12.32
CA TYR A 15 44.45 -23.36 -12.97
C TYR A 15 43.05 -23.49 -12.34
N ILE A 16 42.63 -24.70 -11.96
CA ILE A 16 41.32 -24.94 -11.32
C ILE A 16 41.31 -24.41 -9.87
N GLN A 17 42.41 -24.54 -9.11
CA GLN A 17 42.49 -23.96 -7.77
C GLN A 17 42.49 -22.43 -7.79
N ALA A 18 43.17 -21.80 -8.76
CA ALA A 18 43.17 -20.35 -8.92
C ALA A 18 41.78 -19.80 -9.28
N ILE A 19 41.02 -20.51 -10.13
CA ILE A 19 39.63 -20.14 -10.45
C ILE A 19 38.73 -20.26 -9.22
N PHE A 20 38.88 -21.30 -8.40
CA PHE A 20 38.07 -21.48 -7.19
C PHE A 20 38.32 -20.36 -6.17
N VAL A 21 39.59 -19.93 -6.00
CA VAL A 21 39.97 -18.81 -5.12
C VAL A 21 39.47 -17.46 -5.64
N LEU A 22 39.51 -17.23 -6.95
CA LEU A 22 38.98 -16.01 -7.58
C LEU A 22 37.45 -15.95 -7.57
N ILE A 23 36.77 -17.10 -7.57
CA ILE A 23 35.32 -17.17 -7.39
C ILE A 23 34.99 -16.91 -5.92
N PHE A 24 35.67 -17.55 -4.95
CA PHE A 24 35.39 -17.37 -3.52
C PHE A 24 35.66 -15.95 -2.99
N SER A 25 36.70 -15.26 -3.51
CA SER A 25 37.01 -13.89 -3.10
C SER A 25 35.97 -12.86 -3.57
N LYS A 26 35.12 -13.20 -4.55
CA LYS A 26 33.99 -12.36 -4.98
C LYS A 26 32.73 -12.55 -4.14
N TRP A 27 32.66 -13.57 -3.28
CA TRP A 27 31.46 -13.89 -2.47
C TRP A 27 31.47 -13.30 -1.06
N VAL A 28 32.52 -12.57 -0.65
CA VAL A 28 32.56 -11.89 0.64
C VAL A 28 32.45 -10.38 0.44
N THR A 29 31.24 -9.94 0.10
CA THR A 29 30.80 -8.57 0.32
C THR A 29 29.95 -8.56 1.58
N SER A 30 30.54 -8.12 2.69
CA SER A 30 29.83 -7.87 3.95
C SER A 30 28.85 -6.72 3.72
N THR A 31 27.58 -7.05 3.62
CA THR A 31 26.48 -6.08 3.69
C THR A 31 26.36 -5.63 5.15
N GLY A 32 27.01 -4.52 5.49
CA GLY A 32 26.72 -3.77 6.71
C GLY A 32 25.29 -3.22 6.64
N ASN A 33 24.30 -4.03 7.01
CA ASN A 33 22.92 -3.59 7.13
C ASN A 33 22.83 -2.62 8.31
N GLY A 34 22.44 -1.37 8.07
CA GLY A 34 21.92 -0.51 9.12
C GLY A 34 20.67 -1.18 9.69
N GLU A 35 20.72 -1.60 10.96
CA GLU A 35 19.59 -2.22 11.66
C GLU A 35 18.47 -1.19 11.81
N LYS A 36 17.38 -1.37 11.06
CA LYS A 36 16.18 -0.55 11.14
C LYS A 36 15.39 -0.95 12.38
N ILE A 37 15.15 -0.02 13.31
CA ILE A 37 14.42 -0.27 14.55
C ILE A 37 12.94 0.05 14.36
N ALA A 38 12.07 -0.89 14.73
CA ALA A 38 10.64 -0.68 14.73
C ALA A 38 10.22 0.09 16.00
N CYS A 39 9.33 1.08 15.87
CA CYS A 39 8.85 1.84 17.03
C CYS A 39 8.08 0.96 18.05
N ARG A 40 7.64 -0.24 17.64
CA ARG A 40 7.00 -1.24 18.50
C ARG A 40 7.92 -1.77 19.61
N ASP A 41 9.22 -1.64 19.46
CA ASP A 41 10.21 -2.06 20.46
C ASP A 41 10.44 -0.99 21.54
N LEU A 42 9.91 0.22 21.34
CA LEU A 42 10.01 1.33 22.29
C LEU A 42 8.71 1.44 23.10
N PHE A 43 8.80 1.96 24.32
CA PHE A 43 7.61 2.23 25.11
C PHE A 43 6.82 3.41 24.50
N MET A 44 5.50 3.39 24.70
CA MET A 44 4.62 4.50 24.31
C MET A 44 5.10 5.80 24.98
N GLY A 45 5.11 6.90 24.23
CA GLY A 45 5.60 8.20 24.70
C GLY A 45 7.12 8.43 24.56
N GLN A 46 7.91 7.43 24.14
CA GLN A 46 9.35 7.59 23.86
C GLN A 46 9.66 7.99 22.41
N TYR A 47 8.63 8.09 21.56
CA TYR A 47 8.73 8.47 20.17
C TYR A 47 7.53 9.32 19.74
N PHE A 48 7.74 10.14 18.72
CA PHE A 48 6.73 10.98 18.08
C PHE A 48 6.79 10.77 16.57
N CYS A 49 5.65 10.42 15.98
CA CYS A 49 5.53 10.24 14.54
C CYS A 49 4.86 11.49 13.94
N PRO A 50 5.49 12.18 12.99
CA PRO A 50 4.81 13.21 12.23
C PRO A 50 3.73 12.58 11.33
N GLU A 51 2.70 13.37 11.01
CA GLU A 51 1.71 12.98 10.00
C GLU A 51 2.41 12.78 8.64
N PRO A 52 2.08 11.73 7.87
CA PRO A 52 2.63 11.53 6.53
C PRO A 52 2.32 12.70 5.60
N GLU A 53 3.20 12.91 4.62
CA GLU A 53 2.99 13.89 3.56
C GLU A 53 1.73 13.51 2.76
N ILE A 54 0.86 14.49 2.54
CA ILE A 54 -0.41 14.32 1.83
C ILE A 54 -0.20 14.75 0.38
N ASP A 55 -0.59 13.89 -0.55
CA ASP A 55 -0.57 14.20 -1.97
C ASP A 55 -1.63 15.26 -2.31
N SER A 56 -1.25 16.29 -3.06
CA SER A 56 -2.12 17.42 -3.39
C SER A 56 -3.28 17.06 -4.31
N SER A 57 -3.15 15.99 -5.11
CA SER A 57 -4.16 15.57 -6.08
C SER A 57 -5.19 14.61 -5.50
N THR A 58 -4.75 13.68 -4.66
CA THR A 58 -5.59 12.61 -4.09
C THR A 58 -6.03 12.89 -2.66
N GLN A 59 -5.35 13.81 -1.97
CA GLN A 59 -5.59 14.13 -0.56
C GLN A 59 -5.51 12.88 0.33
N ALA A 60 -4.58 11.98 -0.03
CA ALA A 60 -4.20 10.76 0.68
C ALA A 60 -2.69 10.76 0.97
N ALA A 61 -2.24 9.92 1.90
CA ALA A 61 -0.83 9.81 2.26
C ALA A 61 0.01 9.29 1.08
N VAL A 62 1.11 9.98 0.78
CA VAL A 62 2.05 9.57 -0.27
C VAL A 62 2.63 8.20 0.05
N GLY A 63 2.58 7.27 -0.92
CA GLY A 63 3.12 5.93 -0.75
C GLY A 63 2.25 4.97 0.09
N CYS A 64 0.97 5.28 0.27
CA CYS A 64 0.03 4.33 0.88
C CYS A 64 -0.06 3.04 0.06
N THR A 65 0.16 1.90 0.70
CA THR A 65 0.06 0.57 0.06
C THR A 65 -1.39 0.10 0.04
N LYS A 66 -1.75 -0.84 -0.86
CA LYS A 66 -3.06 -1.52 -0.88
C LYS A 66 -3.47 -2.18 0.44
N ASN A 67 -2.52 -2.42 1.36
CA ASN A 67 -2.76 -2.91 2.72
C ASN A 67 -3.21 -1.81 3.70
N HIS A 68 -3.56 -0.61 3.22
CA HIS A 68 -3.97 0.52 4.05
C HIS A 68 -2.91 0.92 5.09
N SER A 69 -1.64 0.82 4.71
CA SER A 69 -0.48 1.11 5.55
C SER A 69 0.60 1.87 4.80
N VAL A 70 1.25 2.82 5.48
CA VAL A 70 2.41 3.57 4.99
C VAL A 70 3.51 3.56 6.05
N GLU A 71 4.76 3.44 5.59
CA GLU A 71 5.95 3.49 6.43
C GLU A 71 6.32 4.95 6.72
N VAL A 72 6.27 5.36 7.99
CA VAL A 72 6.69 6.70 8.43
C VAL A 72 7.92 6.61 9.31
N LYS A 73 8.80 7.60 9.17
CA LYS A 73 9.95 7.81 10.04
C LYS A 73 9.50 8.62 11.25
N CYS A 74 9.62 8.04 12.43
CA CYS A 74 9.29 8.69 13.69
C CYS A 74 10.57 9.11 14.40
N SER A 75 10.52 10.25 15.07
CA SER A 75 11.63 10.74 15.90
C SER A 75 11.52 10.18 17.31
N THR A 76 12.62 9.68 17.86
CA THR A 76 12.69 9.11 19.22
C THR A 76 13.53 9.99 20.13
N VAL A 77 13.31 9.86 21.44
CA VAL A 77 14.32 10.25 22.44
C VAL A 77 15.59 9.42 22.15
N PRO A 78 16.81 9.96 22.34
CA PRO A 78 18.03 9.20 22.11
C PRO A 78 18.05 7.94 22.99
N VAL A 79 18.01 6.78 22.36
CA VAL A 79 18.15 5.46 23.01
C VAL A 79 19.46 4.85 22.58
N GLU A 80 20.24 4.36 23.54
CA GLU A 80 21.50 3.68 23.26
C GLU A 80 21.24 2.18 23.05
N ARG A 81 21.53 1.65 21.86
CA ARG A 81 21.47 0.22 21.54
C ARG A 81 22.72 -0.18 20.77
N GLY A 82 23.48 -1.14 21.29
CA GLY A 82 24.72 -1.61 20.64
C GLY A 82 25.81 -0.54 20.48
N GLY A 83 25.87 0.44 21.40
CA GLY A 83 26.86 1.53 21.38
C GLY A 83 26.57 2.65 20.37
N ARG A 84 25.33 2.75 19.86
CA ARG A 84 24.85 3.84 18.99
C ARG A 84 23.63 4.52 19.60
N ASN A 85 23.57 5.85 19.49
CA ASN A 85 22.38 6.63 19.82
C ASN A 85 21.40 6.61 18.64
N ILE A 86 20.23 6.02 18.85
CA ILE A 86 19.15 5.99 17.86
C ILE A 86 18.18 7.12 18.15
N THR A 87 17.90 7.90 17.12
CA THR A 87 16.95 9.04 17.15
C THR A 87 15.78 8.85 16.18
N GLU A 88 15.78 7.77 15.39
CA GLU A 88 14.75 7.47 14.40
C GLU A 88 14.29 6.03 14.54
N CYS A 89 12.98 5.83 14.46
CA CYS A 89 12.36 4.51 14.36
C CYS A 89 11.34 4.48 13.23
N ILE A 90 11.02 3.28 12.77
CA ILE A 90 10.09 3.05 11.68
C ILE A 90 8.77 2.55 12.24
N GLN A 91 7.66 3.19 11.86
CA GLN A 91 6.31 2.78 12.22
C GLN A 91 5.45 2.67 10.98
N ASN A 92 4.62 1.62 10.94
CA ASN A 92 3.56 1.51 9.94
C ASN A 92 2.30 2.16 10.51
N VAL A 93 1.89 3.28 9.91
CA VAL A 93 0.63 3.95 10.25
C VAL A 93 -0.45 3.57 9.26
N SER A 94 -1.70 3.55 9.73
CA SER A 94 -2.85 3.23 8.88
C SER A 94 -3.17 4.41 7.96
N CYS A 95 -3.37 4.14 6.67
CA CYS A 95 -3.71 5.13 5.66
C CYS A 95 -4.86 4.65 4.78
N ARG A 96 -5.53 5.57 4.10
CA ARG A 96 -6.54 5.23 3.09
C ARG A 96 -5.86 5.17 1.73
N TYR A 97 -5.86 3.99 1.15
CA TYR A 97 -5.39 3.80 -0.21
C TYR A 97 -6.45 4.34 -1.19
N THR A 98 -6.08 5.35 -1.98
CA THR A 98 -6.92 5.91 -3.04
C THR A 98 -6.38 5.49 -4.41
N ASN A 99 -7.27 5.45 -5.39
CA ASN A 99 -6.92 5.26 -6.80
C ASN A 99 -7.57 6.38 -7.63
N ASP A 100 -7.75 6.23 -8.94
CA ASP A 100 -8.23 7.30 -9.84
C ASP A 100 -9.77 7.49 -9.83
N HIS A 101 -10.44 7.08 -8.75
CA HIS A 101 -11.88 7.20 -8.61
C HIS A 101 -12.25 8.41 -7.73
N SER A 102 -12.66 9.50 -8.38
CA SER A 102 -13.14 10.71 -7.71
C SER A 102 -14.59 10.58 -7.29
N TYR A 103 -14.89 10.96 -6.05
CA TYR A 103 -16.25 10.93 -5.50
C TYR A 103 -17.21 11.85 -6.25
N GLU A 104 -16.79 13.08 -6.54
CA GLU A 104 -17.63 14.07 -7.22
C GLU A 104 -18.01 13.61 -8.63
N THR A 105 -17.04 13.07 -9.37
CA THR A 105 -17.29 12.49 -10.70
C THR A 105 -18.26 11.32 -10.63
N ALA A 106 -18.08 10.40 -9.67
CA ALA A 106 -18.98 9.26 -9.48
C ALA A 106 -20.42 9.72 -9.15
N LEU A 107 -20.58 10.73 -8.30
CA LEU A 107 -21.87 11.32 -7.96
C LEU A 107 -22.53 12.01 -9.15
N LEU A 108 -21.79 12.87 -9.85
CA LEU A 108 -22.31 13.60 -11.00
C LEU A 108 -22.73 12.62 -12.10
N LEU A 109 -21.93 11.61 -12.34
CA LEU A 109 -22.23 10.54 -13.29
C LEU A 109 -23.46 9.73 -12.87
N SER A 110 -23.64 9.50 -11.57
CA SER A 110 -24.84 8.85 -11.04
C SER A 110 -26.10 9.70 -11.25
N VAL A 111 -26.04 11.00 -10.98
CA VAL A 111 -27.19 11.92 -11.14
C VAL A 111 -27.56 12.13 -12.61
N PHE A 112 -26.60 12.35 -13.51
CA PHE A 112 -26.90 12.67 -14.90
C PHE A 112 -26.96 11.45 -15.83
N LEU A 113 -26.12 10.44 -15.59
CA LEU A 113 -25.99 9.26 -16.46
C LEU A 113 -26.34 7.94 -15.75
N GLY A 114 -26.92 7.99 -14.55
CA GLY A 114 -27.30 6.79 -13.80
C GLY A 114 -28.41 5.97 -14.45
N MET A 115 -29.27 6.57 -15.27
CA MET A 115 -30.28 5.83 -16.06
C MET A 115 -29.65 4.85 -17.06
N PHE A 116 -28.44 5.15 -17.54
CA PHE A 116 -27.65 4.26 -18.39
C PHE A 116 -26.72 3.33 -17.60
N GLY A 117 -26.62 3.51 -16.28
CA GLY A 117 -25.75 2.70 -15.40
C GLY A 117 -24.25 3.03 -15.50
N ILE A 118 -23.88 4.18 -16.06
CA ILE A 118 -22.48 4.56 -16.31
C ILE A 118 -21.72 4.78 -15.00
N ASP A 119 -22.42 5.18 -13.93
CA ASP A 119 -21.93 5.24 -12.56
C ASP A 119 -21.34 3.91 -12.06
N ARG A 120 -21.99 2.77 -12.38
CA ARG A 120 -21.51 1.43 -11.99
C ARG A 120 -20.39 0.94 -12.88
N PHE A 121 -20.39 1.32 -14.16
CA PHE A 121 -19.26 1.05 -15.05
C PHE A 121 -18.00 1.80 -14.59
N TYR A 122 -18.12 3.06 -14.15
CA TYR A 122 -17.00 3.84 -13.64
C TYR A 122 -16.36 3.22 -12.40
N LEU A 123 -17.17 2.62 -11.52
CA LEU A 123 -16.69 1.97 -10.28
C LEU A 123 -16.15 0.55 -10.49
N GLY A 124 -16.19 0.01 -11.71
CA GLY A 124 -15.72 -1.36 -12.00
C GLY A 124 -16.78 -2.46 -11.78
N TYR A 125 -18.08 -2.12 -11.79
CA TYR A 125 -19.19 -3.08 -11.70
C TYR A 125 -19.93 -3.25 -13.04
N PRO A 126 -19.33 -3.92 -14.04
CA PRO A 126 -19.88 -3.98 -15.39
C PRO A 126 -21.19 -4.78 -15.49
N ALA A 127 -21.34 -5.84 -14.70
CA ALA A 127 -22.55 -6.66 -14.72
C ALA A 127 -23.79 -5.88 -14.26
N ILE A 128 -23.65 -5.10 -13.19
CA ILE A 128 -24.73 -4.26 -12.65
C ILE A 128 -25.03 -3.09 -13.59
N GLY A 129 -23.99 -2.47 -14.16
CA GLY A 129 -24.16 -1.43 -15.18
C GLY A 129 -24.96 -1.93 -16.40
N LEU A 130 -24.63 -3.13 -16.92
CA LEU A 130 -25.32 -3.70 -18.08
C LEU A 130 -26.77 -4.08 -17.76
N LEU A 131 -27.03 -4.58 -16.54
CA LEU A 131 -28.38 -4.89 -16.08
C LEU A 131 -29.26 -3.62 -16.06
N LYS A 132 -28.73 -2.49 -15.62
CA LYS A 132 -29.45 -1.19 -15.68
C LYS A 132 -29.70 -0.73 -17.11
N PHE A 133 -28.71 -0.89 -17.99
CA PHE A 133 -28.83 -0.52 -19.40
C PHE A 133 -29.92 -1.33 -20.11
N CYS A 134 -29.95 -2.66 -19.90
CA CYS A 134 -30.97 -3.53 -20.49
C CYS A 134 -32.38 -3.27 -19.94
N THR A 135 -32.49 -2.81 -18.69
CA THR A 135 -33.77 -2.49 -18.04
C THR A 135 -34.22 -1.04 -18.27
N LEU A 136 -33.45 -0.25 -19.05
CA LEU A 136 -33.66 1.19 -19.32
C LEU A 136 -33.93 2.00 -18.04
N GLY A 137 -33.35 1.58 -16.90
CA GLY A 137 -33.52 2.25 -15.61
C GLY A 137 -34.94 2.17 -15.03
N PHE A 138 -35.66 1.07 -15.27
CA PHE A 138 -36.95 0.61 -14.69
C PHE A 138 -37.71 1.63 -13.79
N PHE A 139 -38.12 2.76 -14.38
CA PHE A 139 -38.98 3.77 -13.76
C PHE A 139 -38.35 4.60 -12.60
N PHE A 140 -37.10 5.07 -12.74
CA PHE A 140 -36.43 6.03 -11.84
C PHE A 140 -36.06 5.50 -10.44
N VAL A 141 -36.72 4.45 -9.93
CA VAL A 141 -36.43 3.87 -8.61
C VAL A 141 -35.00 3.34 -8.52
N PHE A 142 -34.55 2.57 -9.51
CA PHE A 142 -33.18 2.05 -9.54
C PHE A 142 -32.14 3.19 -9.57
N HIS A 143 -32.38 4.20 -10.40
CA HIS A 143 -31.53 5.38 -10.45
C HIS A 143 -31.44 6.12 -9.11
N LEU A 144 -32.57 6.34 -8.43
CA LEU A 144 -32.59 7.00 -7.11
C LEU A 144 -31.83 6.19 -6.06
N VAL A 145 -32.04 4.86 -6.04
CA VAL A 145 -31.33 3.96 -5.12
C VAL A 145 -29.82 4.08 -5.34
N ASP A 146 -29.36 4.04 -6.58
CA ASP A 146 -27.93 4.15 -6.86
C ASP A 146 -27.30 5.49 -6.46
N VAL A 147 -28.00 6.61 -6.68
CA VAL A 147 -27.58 7.93 -6.21
C VAL A 147 -27.41 7.91 -4.69
N ILE A 148 -28.35 7.31 -3.94
CA ILE A 148 -28.27 7.19 -2.48
C ILE A 148 -27.09 6.32 -2.06
N LEU A 149 -26.86 5.18 -2.71
CA LEU A 149 -25.76 4.26 -2.35
C LEU A 149 -24.37 4.90 -2.57
N ILE A 150 -24.21 5.70 -3.63
CA ILE A 150 -22.95 6.44 -3.89
C ILE A 150 -22.84 7.63 -2.94
N ALA A 151 -23.90 8.41 -2.72
CA ALA A 151 -23.89 9.57 -1.82
C ALA A 151 -23.62 9.20 -0.36
N THR A 152 -24.08 8.03 0.07
CA THR A 152 -23.78 7.51 1.42
C THR A 152 -22.42 6.84 1.53
N GLN A 153 -21.65 6.77 0.43
CA GLN A 153 -20.34 6.11 0.34
C GLN A 153 -20.37 4.64 0.81
N VAL A 154 -21.56 4.01 0.80
CA VAL A 154 -21.73 2.60 1.16
C VAL A 154 -21.12 1.71 0.10
N VAL A 155 -21.23 2.11 -1.17
CA VAL A 155 -20.55 1.42 -2.26
C VAL A 155 -19.35 2.24 -2.70
N GLY A 156 -18.17 1.65 -2.55
CA GLY A 156 -16.91 2.19 -3.08
C GLY A 156 -16.52 1.56 -4.42
N PRO A 157 -15.36 1.95 -4.96
CA PRO A 157 -14.72 1.29 -6.10
C PRO A 157 -14.54 -0.22 -5.89
N ALA A 158 -14.67 -1.01 -6.97
CA ALA A 158 -14.50 -2.46 -6.93
C ALA A 158 -13.09 -2.91 -6.49
N ASP A 159 -12.09 -2.04 -6.62
CA ASP A 159 -10.70 -2.30 -6.20
C ASP A 159 -10.50 -2.28 -4.68
N GLY A 160 -11.52 -1.88 -3.90
CA GLY A 160 -11.41 -1.68 -2.45
C GLY A 160 -10.65 -0.42 -2.05
N SER A 161 -10.28 0.44 -3.01
CA SER A 161 -9.73 1.76 -2.75
C SER A 161 -10.79 2.71 -2.20
N ALA A 162 -10.37 3.71 -1.44
CA ALA A 162 -11.24 4.81 -1.05
C ALA A 162 -11.41 5.79 -2.21
N TYR A 163 -12.54 6.50 -2.24
CA TYR A 163 -12.73 7.62 -3.14
C TYR A 163 -11.71 8.73 -2.89
N ILE A 164 -11.24 9.37 -3.96
CA ILE A 164 -10.61 10.68 -3.87
C ILE A 164 -11.71 11.68 -3.50
N ILE A 165 -11.54 12.34 -2.36
CA ILE A 165 -12.44 13.36 -1.84
C ILE A 165 -11.59 14.56 -1.44
N ASP A 166 -11.94 15.72 -1.96
CA ASP A 166 -11.27 16.98 -1.67
C ASP A 166 -11.30 17.30 -0.17
N TYR A 167 -10.42 18.20 0.27
CA TYR A 167 -10.29 18.58 1.68
C TYR A 167 -11.61 19.05 2.32
N TYR A 168 -12.47 19.73 1.54
CA TYR A 168 -13.79 20.21 1.99
C TYR A 168 -14.94 19.29 1.57
N GLY A 169 -14.64 18.13 0.97
CA GLY A 169 -15.64 17.19 0.50
C GLY A 169 -16.29 16.40 1.65
N PRO A 170 -17.50 15.85 1.44
CA PRO A 170 -18.21 15.09 2.47
C PRO A 170 -17.59 13.70 2.61
N ARG A 171 -16.69 13.51 3.57
CA ARG A 171 -16.15 12.18 3.91
C ARG A 171 -17.06 11.51 4.94
N LEU A 172 -17.53 10.29 4.65
CA LEU A 172 -18.33 9.49 5.56
C LEU A 172 -17.53 8.28 6.04
N ASP A 173 -17.34 8.18 7.35
CA ASP A 173 -16.75 7.01 8.00
C ASP A 173 -17.85 6.18 8.65
N HIS A 174 -17.98 4.92 8.23
CA HIS A 174 -18.89 3.99 8.85
C HIS A 174 -18.28 3.48 10.17
N ILE A 175 -18.65 4.11 11.28
CA ILE A 175 -18.21 3.72 12.61
C ILE A 175 -19.08 2.53 13.09
N SER A 176 -18.51 1.33 13.08
CA SER A 176 -19.09 0.17 13.77
C SER A 176 -18.77 0.25 15.28
N ARG A 177 -19.69 -0.23 16.11
CA ARG A 177 -19.45 -0.39 17.55
C ARG A 177 -18.81 -1.74 17.81
N ASP A 178 -17.50 -1.80 17.67
CA ASP A 178 -16.71 -3.00 17.96
C ASP A 178 -15.91 -2.82 19.25
N LEU A 179 -15.49 -3.93 19.87
CA LEU A 179 -14.73 -3.92 21.13
C LEU A 179 -13.39 -3.17 20.99
N ASP A 180 -12.84 -3.16 19.77
CA ASP A 180 -11.58 -2.48 19.42
C ASP A 180 -11.67 -0.95 19.49
N THR A 181 -12.88 -0.36 19.44
CA THR A 181 -13.06 1.10 19.59
C THR A 181 -12.64 1.58 20.98
N PHE A 182 -12.83 0.76 22.02
CA PHE A 182 -12.38 1.08 23.37
C PHE A 182 -10.87 0.94 23.54
N ASN A 183 -10.26 -0.06 22.87
CA ASN A 183 -8.81 -0.27 22.96
C ASN A 183 -8.00 0.77 22.19
N LYS A 184 -8.55 1.40 21.14
CA LYS A 184 -7.86 2.46 20.37
C LYS A 184 -7.74 3.80 21.08
N THR A 185 -8.55 4.06 22.11
CA THR A 185 -8.54 5.34 22.85
C THR A 185 -7.78 5.26 24.19
N GLY A 186 -7.29 4.07 24.57
CA GLY A 186 -6.61 3.80 25.83
C GLY A 186 -5.12 3.47 25.72
N GLY A 187 -4.43 3.93 24.67
CA GLY A 187 -2.99 3.71 24.44
C GLY A 187 -2.25 5.02 24.25
#